data_AF-A0AA96UT57-F1
#
_entry.id   AF-A0AA96UT57-F1
#
_cell.length_a   1.000
_cell.length_b   1.000
_cell.length_c   1.000
_cell.angle_alpha   90.00
_cell.angle_beta   90.00
_cell.angle_gamma   90.00
#
_symmetry.space_group_name_H-M   'P 1'
#
loop_
_entity.id
_entity.type
_entity.pdbx_description
1 polymer ?
#
loop_
_entity_poly.entity_id
_entity_poly.type
_entity_poly.pdbx_seq_one_letter_code
_entity_poly.pdbx_strand_id
1 'polypeptide(L)'
;MQVLRIIFVHVLSALSAAVVYVFGIGYDGYIPYFLISVLLFIFYLIFAAPVQYFLNRNPKRFNAKYLLIYIFFSFLVWLFFAFITDPKNTLNFLMGYEIYLFSVSFAVIFWIWDSVFLQNIGRVAA
;
A
#
# COMPACT_ATOMS: atom_id res chain seq x y z
N MET A 1 2.70 22.38 4.04
CA MET A 1 1.40 21.70 3.85
C MET A 1 1.47 20.40 3.02
N GLN A 2 2.38 20.27 2.05
CA GLN A 2 2.47 19.06 1.21
C GLN A 2 2.96 17.81 1.97
N VAL A 3 3.96 17.94 2.83
CA VAL A 3 4.46 16.84 3.69
C VAL A 3 3.34 16.30 4.59
N LEU A 4 2.55 17.19 5.19
CA LEU A 4 1.41 16.81 6.03
C LEU A 4 0.40 15.95 5.24
N ARG A 5 0.07 16.34 4.00
CA ARG A 5 -0.81 15.54 3.13
C ARG A 5 -0.25 14.16 2.79
N ILE A 6 1.07 14.07 2.57
CA ILE A 6 1.74 12.78 2.36
C ILE A 6 1.58 11.90 3.59
N ILE A 7 1.86 12.43 4.77
CA ILE A 7 1.68 11.70 6.04
C ILE A 7 0.23 11.23 6.20
N PHE A 8 -0.75 12.10 5.93
CA PHE A 8 -2.17 11.74 5.98
C PHE A 8 -2.53 10.58 5.05
N VAL A 9 -2.05 10.59 3.80
CA VAL A 9 -2.28 9.48 2.84
C VAL A 9 -1.73 8.17 3.41
N HIS A 10 -0.54 8.19 3.99
CA HIS A 10 0.09 6.98 4.51
C HIS A 10 -0.62 6.46 5.77
N VAL A 11 -1.01 7.35 6.69
CA VAL A 11 -1.76 6.98 7.90
C VAL A 11 -3.11 6.37 7.53
N LEU A 12 -3.87 7.01 6.65
CA LEU A 12 -5.17 6.49 6.20
C LEU A 12 -5.01 5.16 5.46
N SER A 13 -4.00 5.04 4.60
CA SER A 13 -3.72 3.80 3.88
C SER A 13 -3.38 2.65 4.83
N ALA A 14 -2.56 2.93 5.86
CA ALA A 14 -2.17 1.94 6.86
C ALA A 14 -3.36 1.45 7.69
N LEU A 15 -4.20 2.38 8.17
CA LEU A 15 -5.42 2.03 8.91
C LEU A 15 -6.38 1.22 8.02
N SER A 16 -6.70 1.69 6.81
CA SER A 16 -7.59 0.96 5.91
C SER A 16 -7.05 -0.41 5.52
N ALA A 17 -5.74 -0.53 5.28
CA ALA A 17 -5.11 -1.81 4.94
C ALA A 17 -5.08 -2.78 6.14
N ALA A 18 -4.92 -2.27 7.37
CA ALA A 18 -5.01 -3.09 8.56
C ALA A 18 -6.40 -3.70 8.74
N VAL A 19 -7.47 -3.01 8.33
CA VAL A 19 -8.83 -3.59 8.29
C VAL A 19 -8.87 -4.77 7.33
N VAL A 20 -8.34 -4.61 6.11
CA VAL A 20 -8.28 -5.72 5.14
C VAL A 20 -7.44 -6.89 5.68
N TYR A 21 -6.33 -6.61 6.36
CA TYR A 21 -5.51 -7.66 6.96
C TYR A 21 -6.28 -8.41 8.06
N VAL A 22 -6.89 -7.70 9.01
CA VAL A 22 -7.57 -8.34 10.14
C VAL A 22 -8.79 -9.14 9.69
N PHE A 23 -9.64 -8.55 8.84
CA PHE A 23 -10.88 -9.19 8.42
C PHE A 23 -10.71 -10.13 7.21
N GLY A 24 -9.76 -9.83 6.31
CA GLY A 24 -9.59 -10.56 5.05
C GLY A 24 -9.02 -11.96 5.20
N ILE A 25 -8.29 -12.23 6.28
CA ILE A 25 -7.81 -13.58 6.63
C ILE A 25 -8.43 -14.11 7.93
N GLY A 26 -9.44 -13.42 8.48
CA GLY A 26 -10.04 -13.79 9.77
C GLY A 26 -9.01 -13.86 10.89
N TYR A 27 -8.08 -12.90 10.93
CA TYR A 27 -6.95 -12.89 11.85
C TYR A 27 -7.45 -12.88 13.31
N ASP A 28 -7.15 -13.95 14.04
CA ASP A 28 -7.46 -14.17 15.45
C ASP A 28 -6.23 -13.99 16.37
N GLY A 29 -5.10 -13.59 15.78
CA GLY A 29 -3.82 -13.52 16.47
C GLY A 29 -3.72 -12.38 17.49
N TYR A 30 -2.74 -12.51 18.39
CA TYR A 30 -2.55 -11.62 19.53
C TYR A 30 -2.07 -10.22 19.19
N ILE A 31 -1.55 -9.98 17.98
CA ILE A 31 -1.04 -8.65 17.59
C ILE A 31 -2.22 -7.67 17.46
N PRO A 32 -2.27 -6.61 18.28
CA PRO A 32 -3.33 -5.60 18.20
C PRO A 32 -3.35 -4.91 16.84
N TYR A 33 -4.56 -4.56 16.38
CA TYR A 33 -4.79 -3.78 15.16
C TYR A 33 -3.90 -2.53 15.05
N PHE A 34 -3.66 -1.85 16.18
CA PHE A 34 -2.79 -0.68 16.23
C PHE A 34 -1.35 -1.00 15.80
N LEU A 35 -0.78 -2.11 16.29
CA LEU A 35 0.58 -2.52 15.93
C LEU A 35 0.68 -2.94 14.46
N ILE A 36 -0.34 -3.63 13.94
CA ILE A 36 -0.44 -3.96 12.50
C ILE A 36 -0.46 -2.67 11.66
N SER A 37 -1.26 -1.68 12.08
CA SER A 37 -1.35 -0.39 11.39
C SER A 37 -0.01 0.36 11.40
N VAL A 38 0.71 0.38 12.52
CA VAL A 38 2.04 1.00 12.62
C VAL A 38 3.03 0.31 11.68
N LEU A 39 3.02 -1.03 11.62
CA LEU A 39 3.88 -1.79 10.73
C LEU A 39 3.58 -1.47 9.26
N LEU A 40 2.30 -1.51 8.87
CA LEU A 40 1.89 -1.15 7.50
C LEU A 40 2.23 0.29 7.14
N PHE A 41 2.14 1.23 8.09
CA PHE A 41 2.56 2.62 7.89
C PHE A 41 4.05 2.71 7.54
N ILE A 42 4.91 1.95 8.22
CA ILE A 42 6.35 1.88 7.93
C ILE A 42 6.58 1.31 6.51
N PHE A 43 5.89 0.24 6.13
CA PHE A 43 5.98 -0.32 4.78
C PHE A 43 5.55 0.68 3.71
N TYR A 44 4.44 1.39 3.91
CA TYR A 44 4.03 2.44 2.98
C TYR A 44 5.08 3.55 2.87
N LEU A 45 5.69 3.97 3.99
CA LEU A 45 6.74 5.00 3.96
C LEU A 45 7.98 4.55 3.19
N ILE A 46 8.43 3.31 3.36
CA ILE A 46 9.66 2.82 2.73
C ILE A 46 9.44 2.52 1.25
N PHE A 47 8.32 1.88 0.90
CA PHE A 47 8.12 1.34 -0.44
C PHE A 47 7.15 2.16 -1.29
N ALA A 48 6.06 2.67 -0.72
CA ALA A 48 5.07 3.42 -1.48
C ALA A 48 5.44 4.90 -1.63
N ALA A 49 6.06 5.52 -0.62
CA ALA A 49 6.43 6.94 -0.67
C ALA A 49 7.38 7.29 -1.84
N PRO A 50 8.43 6.48 -2.14
CA PRO A 50 9.27 6.75 -3.31
C PRO A 50 8.48 6.68 -4.62
N VAL A 51 7.66 5.64 -4.81
CA VAL A 51 6.82 5.47 -6.00
C VAL A 51 5.84 6.64 -6.14
N GLN A 52 5.18 7.00 -5.04
CA GLN A 52 4.26 8.14 -4.95
C GLN A 52 4.95 9.45 -5.34
N TYR A 53 6.17 9.68 -4.85
CA TYR A 53 6.95 10.86 -5.20
C TYR A 53 7.23 10.94 -6.71
N PHE A 54 7.58 9.83 -7.37
CA PHE A 54 7.80 9.80 -8.81
C PHE A 54 6.52 10.01 -9.62
N LEU A 55 5.43 9.34 -9.26
CA LEU A 55 4.16 9.42 -10.01
C LEU A 55 3.49 10.80 -9.86
N ASN A 56 3.59 11.41 -8.68
CA ASN A 56 2.98 12.72 -8.41
C ASN A 56 3.71 13.89 -9.06
N ARG A 57 4.85 13.67 -9.75
CA ARG A 57 5.45 14.67 -10.65
C ARG A 57 4.53 15.01 -11.82
N ASN A 58 3.72 14.06 -12.27
CA ASN A 58 2.71 14.25 -13.31
C ASN A 58 1.36 13.77 -12.77
N PRO A 59 0.68 14.55 -11.90
CA PRO A 59 -0.49 14.07 -11.19
C PRO A 59 -1.64 13.75 -12.15
N LYS A 60 -2.14 12.51 -12.10
CA LYS A 60 -3.27 12.03 -12.91
C LYS A 60 -4.25 11.31 -12.00
N ARG A 61 -5.22 12.06 -11.48
CA ARG A 61 -6.24 11.56 -10.55
C ARG A 61 -6.93 10.31 -11.09
N PHE A 62 -7.01 9.26 -10.26
CA PHE A 62 -7.65 7.99 -10.59
C PHE A 62 -7.16 7.37 -11.91
N ASN A 63 -5.87 7.52 -12.21
CA ASN A 63 -5.29 6.90 -13.40
C ASN A 63 -5.04 5.40 -13.17
N ALA A 64 -5.64 4.56 -14.00
CA ALA A 64 -5.48 3.11 -13.95
C ALA A 64 -4.01 2.65 -14.15
N LYS A 65 -3.20 3.39 -14.92
CA LYS A 65 -1.76 3.06 -15.06
C LYS A 65 -1.03 3.22 -13.73
N TYR A 66 -1.38 4.24 -12.92
CA TYR A 66 -0.77 4.43 -11.60
C TYR A 66 -1.20 3.34 -10.64
N LEU A 67 -2.46 2.89 -10.72
CA LEU A 67 -2.91 1.72 -9.97
C LEU A 67 -2.11 0.46 -10.32
N LEU A 68 -1.91 0.17 -11.61
CA LEU A 68 -1.11 -0.99 -12.03
C LEU A 68 0.34 -0.93 -11.52
N ILE A 69 0.94 0.27 -11.49
CA ILE A 69 2.27 0.49 -10.92
C ILE A 69 2.25 0.21 -9.41
N TYR A 70 1.28 0.73 -8.67
CA TYR A 70 1.16 0.45 -7.23
C TYR A 70 0.94 -1.03 -6.94
N ILE A 71 0.12 -1.74 -7.75
CA ILE A 71 -0.08 -3.20 -7.61
C ILE A 71 1.24 -3.94 -7.82
N PHE A 72 1.99 -3.59 -8.87
CA PHE A 72 3.29 -4.20 -9.15
C PHE A 72 4.27 -4.04 -7.99
N PHE A 73 4.43 -2.82 -7.46
CA PHE A 73 5.31 -2.59 -6.32
C PHE A 73 4.81 -3.25 -5.04
N SER A 74 3.50 -3.25 -4.80
CA SER A 74 2.92 -3.93 -3.64
C SER A 74 3.18 -5.44 -3.67
N PHE A 75 3.06 -6.05 -4.85
CA PHE A 75 3.41 -7.46 -5.06
C PHE A 75 4.89 -7.73 -4.78
N LEU A 76 5.79 -6.86 -5.26
CA LEU A 76 7.22 -7.00 -4.98
C LEU A 76 7.52 -6.91 -3.48
N VAL A 77 6.84 -6.04 -2.74
CA VAL A 77 6.99 -5.93 -1.27
C VAL A 77 6.56 -7.22 -0.58
N TRP A 78 5.42 -7.78 -0.95
CA TRP A 78 4.95 -9.05 -0.38
C TRP A 78 5.86 -10.23 -0.74
N LEU A 79 6.37 -10.27 -1.98
CA LEU A 79 7.33 -11.28 -2.41
C LEU A 79 8.64 -11.18 -1.61
N PHE A 80 9.16 -9.95 -1.46
CA PHE A 80 10.36 -9.69 -0.67
C PHE A 80 10.17 -10.06 0.81
N PHE A 81 9.00 -9.72 1.37
CA PHE A 81 8.65 -10.09 2.74
C PHE A 81 8.63 -11.61 2.92
N ALA A 82 7.94 -12.33 2.02
CA ALA A 82 7.88 -13.79 2.05
C ALA A 82 9.27 -14.45 1.90
N PHE A 83 10.12 -13.90 1.03
CA PHE A 83 11.48 -14.40 0.86
C PHE A 83 12.34 -14.24 2.11
N ILE A 84 12.16 -13.16 2.88
CA ILE A 84 12.91 -12.92 4.11
C ILE A 84 12.38 -13.76 5.27
N THR A 85 11.06 -13.91 5.40
CA THR A 85 10.45 -14.58 6.55
C THR A 85 10.46 -16.10 6.42
N ASP A 86 10.22 -16.63 5.23
CA ASP A 86 10.24 -18.07 4.96
C ASP A 86 10.68 -18.37 3.52
N PRO A 87 12.00 -18.33 3.25
CA PRO A 87 12.55 -18.55 1.90
C PRO A 87 12.24 -19.95 1.36
N LYS A 88 12.06 -20.96 2.22
CA LYS A 88 11.79 -22.34 1.80
C LYS A 88 10.37 -22.52 1.30
N ASN A 89 9.42 -21.76 1.85
CA ASN A 89 8.01 -21.81 1.47
C ASN A 89 7.57 -20.66 0.55
N THR A 90 8.48 -19.82 0.06
CA THR A 90 8.14 -18.70 -0.83
C THR A 90 7.35 -19.15 -2.08
N LEU A 91 7.67 -20.32 -2.65
CA LEU A 91 6.90 -20.89 -3.77
C LEU A 91 5.45 -21.22 -3.37
N ASN A 92 5.24 -21.76 -2.17
CA ASN A 92 3.89 -22.03 -1.67
C ASN A 92 3.13 -20.72 -1.41
N PHE A 93 3.83 -19.69 -0.92
CA PHE A 93 3.24 -18.36 -0.72
C PHE A 93 2.80 -17.71 -2.04
N LEU A 94 3.57 -17.88 -3.11
CA LEU A 94 3.19 -17.45 -4.46
C LEU A 94 1.96 -18.20 -4.99
N MET A 95 1.71 -19.43 -4.55
CA MET A 95 0.51 -20.19 -4.90
C MET A 95 -0.70 -19.84 -4.02
N GLY A 96 -0.47 -19.19 -2.88
CA GLY A 96 -1.52 -18.72 -1.97
C GLY A 96 -2.32 -17.56 -2.56
N TYR A 97 -3.59 -17.45 -2.21
CA TYR A 97 -4.43 -16.34 -2.66
C TYR A 97 -4.13 -15.04 -1.90
N GLU A 98 -3.53 -15.15 -0.71
CA GLU A 98 -3.29 -14.09 0.25
C GLU A 98 -2.33 -13.04 -0.32
N ILE A 99 -1.26 -13.46 -1.01
CA ILE A 99 -0.33 -12.53 -1.65
C ILE A 99 -1.05 -11.65 -2.67
N TYR A 100 -1.95 -12.23 -3.47
CA TYR A 100 -2.69 -11.48 -4.49
C TYR A 100 -3.75 -10.58 -3.86
N LEU A 101 -4.48 -11.09 -2.87
CA LEU A 101 -5.47 -10.33 -2.11
C LEU A 101 -4.82 -9.09 -1.49
N PHE A 102 -3.75 -9.26 -0.72
CA PHE A 102 -3.11 -8.14 -0.05
C PHE A 102 -2.42 -7.20 -1.03
N SER A 103 -1.74 -7.71 -2.06
CA SER A 103 -1.08 -6.86 -3.06
C SER A 103 -2.07 -5.95 -3.78
N VAL A 104 -3.21 -6.50 -4.20
CA VAL A 104 -4.24 -5.74 -4.91
C VAL A 104 -4.95 -4.79 -3.94
N SER A 105 -5.44 -5.29 -2.80
CA SER A 105 -6.20 -4.46 -1.85
C SER A 105 -5.38 -3.30 -1.30
N PHE A 106 -4.12 -3.53 -0.94
CA PHE A 106 -3.27 -2.48 -0.35
C PHE A 106 -2.91 -1.43 -1.41
N ALA A 107 -2.59 -1.86 -2.63
CA ALA A 107 -2.37 -0.94 -3.74
C ALA A 107 -3.61 -0.11 -4.08
N VAL A 108 -4.80 -0.72 -4.10
CA VAL A 108 -6.07 0.00 -4.35
C VAL A 108 -6.33 1.03 -3.27
N ILE A 109 -6.18 0.65 -1.99
CA ILE A 109 -6.36 1.56 -0.85
C ILE A 109 -5.41 2.76 -0.97
N PHE A 110 -4.12 2.50 -1.18
CA PHE A 110 -3.12 3.56 -1.30
C PHE A 110 -3.40 4.47 -2.50
N TRP A 111 -3.71 3.87 -3.65
CA TRP A 111 -4.03 4.60 -4.89
C TRP A 111 -5.26 5.50 -4.73
N ILE A 112 -6.30 5.06 -4.01
CA ILE A 112 -7.47 5.89 -3.70
C ILE A 112 -7.03 7.11 -2.89
N TRP A 113 -6.32 6.91 -1.79
CA TRP A 113 -5.92 8.02 -0.92
C TRP A 113 -4.96 8.99 -1.61
N ASP A 114 -3.97 8.49 -2.35
CA ASP A 114 -3.05 9.29 -3.15
C ASP A 114 -3.80 10.10 -4.23
N SER A 115 -4.76 9.46 -4.92
CA SER A 115 -5.61 10.12 -5.92
C SER A 115 -6.46 11.25 -5.32
N VAL A 116 -7.02 11.03 -4.12
CA VAL A 116 -7.90 12.00 -3.44
C VAL A 116 -7.12 13.22 -2.96
N PHE A 117 -5.97 13.00 -2.29
CA PHE A 117 -5.29 14.06 -1.53
C PHE A 117 -4.12 14.73 -2.25
N LEU A 118 -3.45 14.02 -3.17
CA LEU A 118 -2.18 14.47 -3.75
C LEU A 118 -2.24 14.63 -5.27
N GLN A 119 -2.97 13.78 -5.99
CA GLN A 119 -3.08 13.85 -7.46
C GLN A 119 -4.14 14.85 -7.97
N ASN A 120 -4.71 15.69 -7.10
CA ASN A 120 -5.67 16.74 -7.47
C ASN A 120 -5.01 18.10 -7.78
N ILE A 121 -3.74 18.29 -7.40
CA ILE A 121 -3.11 19.62 -7.33
C ILE A 121 -2.61 20.12 -8.69
N GLY A 122 -2.27 19.23 -9.62
CA GLY A 122 -1.78 19.64 -10.96
C GLY A 122 -2.79 20.36 -11.85
N ARG A 123 -4.08 20.38 -11.48
CA ARG A 123 -5.10 21.20 -12.17
C ARG A 123 -5.36 22.57 -11.54
N VAL A 124 -4.86 22.83 -10.34
CA VAL A 124 -5.11 24.12 -9.64
C VAL A 124 -3.96 25.11 -9.90
N ALA A 125 -2.82 24.65 -10.39
CA ALA A 125 -1.63 25.45 -10.67
C ALA A 125 -1.38 25.75 -12.16
N ALA A 126 -2.30 25.35 -13.05
CA ALA A 126 -2.27 25.62 -14.49
C ALA A 126 -3.53 26.37 -14.90
#